data_AF-A0A1J4WFN1-F1
#
_entry.id   AF-A0A1J4WFN1-F1
#
_cell.length_a   1.000
_cell.length_b   1.000
_cell.length_c   1.000
_cell.angle_alpha   90.00
_cell.angle_beta   90.00
_cell.angle_gamma   90.00
#
_symmetry.space_group_name_H-M   'P 1'
#
loop_
_entity.id
_entity.type
_entity.pdbx_description
1 polymer ?
#
loop_
_entity_poly.entity_id
_entity_poly.type
_entity_poly.pdbx_seq_one_letter_code
_entity_poly.pdbx_strand_id
1 'polypeptide(L)'
;MYYFYLLQSIKKSSEIYTESTNNLKYRFSEHNQGKVFSTKRHLPWKLIYYETYLPEKDARLREQKFKRHGKGNQEMKKRLENSLGIFGESKDIKKGEGFTLIEFLIVFLIFAILIILILSGFRSFQAQTGLDKNIQSSTQLLRLARNYAISSKNNQPHSVHIENGQIVLFEGTTYTAANTSNQGINLTNGVAIDQINLNPTSSTTEIIFEKTTGTTANDGYIRLSQTNDPSQNQLIYIEPSGQIDLISGPIATTSRQIDSRHIHVILTRPILTASEKIYLYFDNATTSQQTIDIATNLSGGQIDWSGTVSINGQDQQIRLHTHGLNDPNTIFCIHRDRRFNNKSLKI
;
A
#
# COMPACT_ATOMS: atom_id res chain seq x y z
N MET A 1 11.04 59.71 -49.06
CA MET A 1 9.78 59.00 -48.73
C MET A 1 10.00 57.52 -48.93
N TYR A 2 9.34 56.70 -48.10
CA TYR A 2 9.34 55.25 -48.17
C TYR A 2 7.94 54.75 -48.51
N TYR A 3 7.89 53.58 -49.15
CA TYR A 3 6.67 52.97 -49.66
C TYR A 3 6.51 51.59 -49.04
N PHE A 4 5.35 51.30 -48.47
CA PHE A 4 4.92 49.93 -48.18
C PHE A 4 3.97 49.50 -49.28
N TYR A 5 4.17 48.34 -49.90
CA TYR A 5 3.41 47.94 -51.09
C TYR A 5 3.03 46.46 -51.12
N LEU A 6 1.94 46.18 -51.84
CA LEU A 6 1.44 44.84 -52.12
C LEU A 6 1.47 44.60 -53.64
N LEU A 7 2.05 43.48 -54.04
CA LEU A 7 1.98 42.97 -55.41
C LEU A 7 1.13 41.70 -55.44
N GLN A 8 0.34 41.53 -56.49
CA GLN A 8 -0.43 40.32 -56.75
C GLN A 8 0.06 39.65 -58.03
N SER A 9 0.20 38.33 -58.02
CA SER A 9 0.51 37.59 -59.23
C SER A 9 -0.70 37.57 -60.16
N ILE A 10 -0.50 37.95 -61.42
CA ILE A 10 -1.55 37.87 -62.44
C ILE A 10 -1.88 36.41 -62.78
N LYS A 11 -0.90 35.50 -62.69
CA LYS A 11 -1.10 34.05 -62.93
C LYS A 11 -1.82 33.35 -61.79
N LYS A 12 -1.61 33.80 -60.55
CA LYS A 12 -2.17 33.16 -59.36
C LYS A 12 -2.66 34.23 -58.38
N SER A 13 -3.94 34.55 -58.43
CA SER A 13 -4.57 35.62 -57.64
C SER A 13 -4.42 35.46 -56.12
N SER A 14 -4.20 34.23 -55.62
CA SER A 14 -3.96 33.98 -54.20
C SER A 14 -2.55 34.33 -53.72
N GLU A 15 -1.59 34.56 -54.62
CA GLU A 15 -0.22 34.94 -54.26
C GLU A 15 -0.09 36.45 -54.17
N ILE A 16 0.21 36.93 -52.95
CA ILE A 16 0.43 38.33 -52.64
C ILE A 16 1.82 38.48 -52.03
N TYR A 17 2.62 39.37 -52.60
CA TYR A 17 3.92 39.74 -52.08
C TYR A 17 3.86 41.09 -51.36
N THR A 18 4.57 41.23 -50.24
CA THR A 18 4.61 42.47 -49.45
C THR A 18 6.01 42.81 -48.98
N GLU A 19 6.39 44.08 -49.18
CA GLU A 19 7.67 44.63 -48.75
C GLU A 19 7.54 46.16 -48.60
N SER A 20 8.61 46.79 -48.12
CA SER A 20 8.79 48.23 -48.17
C SER A 20 10.11 48.63 -48.85
N THR A 21 10.11 49.79 -49.51
CA THR A 21 11.23 50.30 -50.30
C THR A 21 11.22 51.83 -50.36
N ASN A 22 12.37 52.47 -50.61
CA ASN A 22 12.45 53.90 -50.92
C ASN A 22 12.17 54.21 -52.41
N ASN A 23 12.15 53.21 -53.29
CA ASN A 23 11.88 53.37 -54.72
C ASN A 23 10.97 52.26 -55.26
N LEU A 24 9.65 52.53 -55.21
CA LEU A 24 8.62 51.57 -55.61
C LEU A 24 8.68 51.21 -57.11
N LYS A 25 8.91 52.20 -57.97
CA LYS A 25 8.94 52.01 -59.44
C LYS A 25 10.09 51.09 -59.85
N TYR A 26 11.27 51.31 -59.28
CA TYR A 26 12.44 50.47 -59.53
C TYR A 26 12.21 49.03 -59.03
N ARG A 27 11.81 48.87 -57.75
CA ARG A 27 11.55 47.53 -57.18
C ARG A 27 10.47 46.75 -57.93
N PHE A 28 9.39 47.42 -58.34
CA PHE A 28 8.33 46.80 -59.14
C PHE A 28 8.86 46.26 -60.48
N SER A 29 9.74 47.02 -61.14
CA SER A 29 10.40 46.59 -62.37
C SER A 29 11.30 45.37 -62.13
N GLU A 30 12.08 45.35 -61.04
CA GLU A 30 12.93 44.22 -60.69
C GLU A 30 12.14 42.94 -60.42
N HIS A 31 11.04 43.04 -59.70
CA HIS A 31 10.14 41.90 -59.50
C HIS A 31 9.66 41.35 -60.83
N ASN A 32 9.19 42.20 -61.75
CA ASN A 32 8.67 41.81 -63.06
C ASN A 32 9.73 41.35 -64.08
N GLN A 33 10.99 41.73 -63.89
CA GLN A 33 12.14 41.21 -64.65
C GLN A 33 12.69 39.89 -64.08
N GLY A 34 12.12 39.38 -62.99
CA GLY A 34 12.54 38.11 -62.37
C GLY A 34 13.88 38.18 -61.63
N LYS A 35 14.38 39.39 -61.34
CA LYS A 35 15.64 39.61 -60.63
C LYS A 35 15.56 39.26 -59.14
N VAL A 36 14.35 39.16 -58.60
CA VAL A 36 14.11 38.81 -57.19
C VAL A 36 13.77 37.33 -57.06
N PHE A 37 14.63 36.58 -56.37
CA PHE A 37 14.53 35.12 -56.22
C PHE A 37 13.18 34.66 -55.66
N SER A 38 12.66 35.34 -54.63
CA SER A 38 11.42 34.97 -53.95
C SER A 38 10.16 35.24 -54.78
N THR A 39 10.22 36.13 -55.76
CA THR A 39 9.04 36.53 -56.55
C THR A 39 9.09 36.06 -58.00
N LYS A 40 10.23 35.59 -58.52
CA LYS A 40 10.40 35.15 -59.91
C LYS A 40 9.44 34.03 -60.32
N ARG A 41 9.03 33.17 -59.38
CA ARG A 41 8.14 32.03 -59.63
C ARG A 41 6.70 32.43 -60.01
N HIS A 42 6.28 33.64 -59.66
CA HIS A 42 4.89 34.08 -59.80
C HIS A 42 4.71 35.30 -60.73
N LEU A 43 5.67 35.50 -61.65
CA LEU A 43 5.59 36.51 -62.70
C LEU A 43 4.43 36.23 -63.68
N PRO A 44 3.75 37.26 -64.20
CA PRO A 44 3.95 38.69 -63.94
C PRO A 44 3.19 39.19 -62.70
N TRP A 45 3.70 40.25 -62.08
CA TRP A 45 3.15 40.92 -60.90
C TRP A 45 2.43 42.21 -61.28
N LYS A 46 1.29 42.45 -60.63
CA LYS A 46 0.54 43.70 -60.67
C LYS A 46 0.64 44.40 -59.32
N LEU A 47 0.94 45.70 -59.31
CA LEU A 47 0.84 46.53 -58.10
C LEU A 47 -0.63 46.77 -57.79
N ILE A 48 -1.07 46.34 -56.60
CA ILE A 48 -2.47 46.45 -56.17
C ILE A 48 -2.68 47.50 -55.08
N TYR A 49 -1.64 47.84 -54.33
CA TYR A 49 -1.72 48.79 -53.24
C TYR A 49 -0.35 49.32 -52.84
N TYR A 50 -0.28 50.59 -52.43
CA TYR A 50 0.86 51.13 -51.70
C TYR A 50 0.45 52.24 -50.73
N GLU A 51 1.19 52.37 -49.63
CA GLU A 51 1.13 53.46 -48.66
C GLU A 51 2.47 54.20 -48.66
N THR A 52 2.45 55.51 -48.40
CA THR A 52 3.67 56.32 -48.31
C THR A 52 3.92 56.78 -46.88
N TYR A 53 5.19 56.77 -46.50
CA TYR A 53 5.67 57.16 -45.19
C TYR A 53 6.85 58.13 -45.35
N LEU A 54 6.92 59.12 -44.47
CA LEU A 54 8.06 60.04 -44.40
C LEU A 54 9.32 59.30 -43.92
N PRO A 55 9.34 58.69 -42.71
CA PRO A 55 10.48 57.91 -42.24
C PRO A 55 10.40 56.44 -42.67
N GLU A 56 11.57 55.82 -42.90
CA GLU A 56 11.67 54.38 -43.21
C GLU A 56 11.06 53.51 -42.11
N LYS A 57 11.30 53.90 -40.86
CA LYS A 57 10.89 53.16 -39.67
C LYS A 57 9.40 52.88 -39.68
N ASP A 58 8.57 53.83 -40.10
CA ASP A 58 7.12 53.66 -40.13
C ASP A 58 6.68 52.67 -41.21
N ALA A 59 7.28 52.74 -42.40
CA ALA A 59 7.02 51.77 -43.48
C ALA A 59 7.43 50.35 -43.09
N ARG A 60 8.56 50.19 -42.39
CA ARG A 60 9.04 48.89 -41.89
C ARG A 60 8.17 48.34 -40.74
N LEU A 61 7.74 49.19 -39.81
CA LEU A 61 6.80 48.81 -38.75
C LEU A 61 5.46 48.39 -39.35
N ARG A 62 4.99 49.09 -40.38
CA ARG A 62 3.79 48.74 -41.12
C ARG A 62 3.91 47.37 -41.80
N GLU A 63 5.03 47.12 -42.48
CA GLU A 63 5.35 45.84 -43.10
C GLU A 63 5.40 44.71 -42.07
N GLN A 64 6.08 44.92 -40.94
CA GLN A 64 6.21 43.92 -39.88
C GLN A 64 4.86 43.60 -39.22
N LYS A 65 4.02 44.62 -38.96
CA LYS A 65 2.66 44.43 -38.46
C LYS A 65 1.84 43.58 -39.43
N PHE A 66 1.94 43.86 -40.73
CA PHE A 66 1.26 43.07 -41.77
C PHE A 66 1.76 41.61 -41.81
N LYS A 67 3.06 41.37 -41.72
CA LYS A 67 3.61 40.00 -41.75
C LYS A 67 3.29 39.17 -40.49
N ARG A 68 3.16 39.80 -39.32
CA ARG A 68 2.98 39.10 -38.03
C ARG A 68 1.53 38.89 -37.60
N HIS A 69 0.59 39.77 -37.96
CA HIS A 69 -0.77 39.73 -37.44
C HIS A 69 -1.81 39.41 -38.52
N GLY A 70 -2.33 38.17 -38.50
CA GLY A 70 -3.39 37.72 -39.42
C GLY A 70 -4.67 38.57 -39.38
N LYS A 71 -5.07 39.08 -38.20
CA LYS A 71 -6.29 39.93 -38.04
C LYS A 71 -6.15 41.31 -38.70
N GLY A 72 -4.98 41.96 -38.63
CA GLY A 72 -4.74 43.24 -39.30
C GLY A 72 -4.74 43.13 -40.83
N ASN A 73 -4.38 41.95 -41.34
CA ASN A 73 -4.42 41.66 -42.78
C ASN A 73 -5.84 41.44 -43.28
N GLN A 74 -6.74 40.91 -42.46
CA GLN A 74 -8.14 40.69 -42.84
C GLN A 74 -8.83 42.01 -43.17
N GLU A 75 -8.61 43.05 -42.36
CA GLU A 75 -9.23 44.35 -42.58
C GLU A 75 -8.72 45.05 -43.85
N MET A 76 -7.41 45.00 -44.12
CA MET A 76 -6.88 45.55 -45.37
C MET A 76 -7.28 44.72 -46.60
N LYS A 77 -7.37 43.39 -46.47
CA LYS A 77 -7.88 42.52 -47.55
C LYS A 77 -9.34 42.82 -47.88
N LYS A 78 -10.18 43.13 -46.88
CA LYS A 78 -11.55 43.63 -47.10
C LYS A 78 -11.56 44.96 -47.84
N ARG A 79 -10.66 45.90 -47.51
CA ARG A 79 -10.59 47.19 -48.26
C ARG A 79 -10.12 47.02 -49.70
N LEU A 80 -9.27 46.05 -49.96
CA LEU A 80 -8.72 45.76 -51.30
C LEU A 80 -9.53 44.70 -52.06
N GLU A 81 -10.73 44.36 -51.60
CA GLU A 81 -11.56 43.27 -52.13
C GLU A 81 -11.73 43.31 -53.66
N ASN A 82 -12.17 44.46 -54.17
CA ASN A 82 -12.36 44.69 -55.60
C ASN A 82 -11.04 44.73 -56.38
N SER A 83 -9.96 45.23 -55.76
CA SER A 83 -8.64 45.32 -56.38
C SER A 83 -7.92 43.96 -56.44
N LEU A 84 -8.22 43.07 -55.49
CA LEU A 84 -7.71 41.72 -55.40
C LEU A 84 -8.46 40.75 -56.32
N GLY A 85 -9.66 41.11 -56.80
CA GLY A 85 -10.51 40.24 -57.62
C GLY A 85 -10.93 38.96 -56.87
N ILE A 86 -10.89 38.97 -55.54
CA ILE A 86 -11.07 37.75 -54.70
C ILE A 86 -12.55 37.44 -54.42
N PHE A 87 -13.49 38.34 -54.70
CA PHE A 87 -14.93 38.09 -54.57
C PHE A 87 -15.66 38.10 -55.93
N GLY A 88 -15.19 37.23 -56.83
CA GLY A 88 -16.01 36.71 -57.94
C GLY A 88 -16.69 35.38 -57.61
N GLU A 89 -16.28 34.71 -56.54
CA GLU A 89 -16.97 33.56 -55.96
C GLU A 89 -16.76 33.63 -54.45
N SER A 90 -17.85 33.62 -53.68
CA SER A 90 -17.82 33.58 -52.22
C SER A 90 -17.08 32.32 -51.74
N LYS A 91 -15.76 32.41 -51.53
CA LYS A 91 -15.05 31.41 -50.74
C LYS A 91 -15.42 31.62 -49.29
N ASP A 92 -16.29 30.73 -48.81
CA ASP A 92 -16.57 30.51 -47.40
C ASP A 92 -15.29 30.70 -46.58
N ILE A 93 -15.27 31.77 -45.79
CA ILE A 93 -14.33 31.89 -44.70
C ILE A 93 -14.66 30.69 -43.82
N LYS A 94 -13.83 29.64 -43.84
CA LYS A 94 -13.92 28.52 -42.89
C LYS A 94 -13.98 29.12 -41.48
N LYS A 95 -15.19 29.28 -40.94
CA LYS A 95 -15.43 29.40 -39.50
C LYS A 95 -14.68 28.22 -38.90
N GLY A 96 -13.88 28.49 -37.86
CA GLY A 96 -13.11 27.44 -37.18
C GLY A 96 -14.01 26.22 -37.00
N GLU A 97 -13.53 25.06 -37.46
CA GLU A 97 -14.27 23.81 -37.46
C GLU A 97 -14.69 23.57 -36.00
N GLY A 98 -15.98 23.79 -35.70
CA GLY A 98 -16.53 23.48 -34.39
C GLY A 98 -16.39 21.99 -34.16
N PHE A 99 -16.10 21.59 -32.92
CA PHE A 99 -15.97 20.19 -32.53
C PHE A 99 -17.14 19.38 -33.09
N THR A 100 -16.81 18.30 -33.77
CA THR A 100 -17.80 17.48 -34.43
C THR A 100 -18.68 16.78 -33.39
N LEU A 101 -19.96 16.56 -33.70
CA LEU A 101 -20.87 15.82 -32.80
C LEU A 101 -20.27 14.44 -32.41
N ILE A 102 -19.52 13.84 -33.34
CA ILE A 102 -18.85 12.56 -33.13
C ILE A 102 -17.71 12.66 -32.09
N GLU A 103 -16.94 13.74 -32.04
CA GLU A 103 -15.92 13.95 -31.00
C GLU A 103 -16.56 14.06 -29.62
N PHE A 104 -17.64 14.83 -29.47
CA PHE A 104 -18.35 14.90 -28.20
C PHE A 104 -18.87 13.52 -27.77
N LEU A 105 -19.41 12.74 -28.70
CA LEU A 105 -19.91 11.40 -28.41
C LEU A 105 -18.79 10.47 -27.92
N ILE A 106 -17.61 10.52 -28.55
CA ILE A 106 -16.44 9.74 -28.13
C ILE A 106 -15.97 10.17 -26.74
N VAL A 107 -15.91 11.49 -26.47
CA VAL A 107 -15.53 12.00 -25.15
C VAL A 107 -16.49 11.53 -24.06
N PHE A 108 -17.81 11.64 -24.29
CA PHE A 108 -18.81 11.14 -23.34
C PHE A 108 -18.73 9.63 -23.12
N LEU A 109 -18.45 8.86 -24.17
CA LEU A 109 -18.24 7.41 -24.06
C LEU A 109 -17.04 7.09 -23.15
N ILE A 110 -15.91 7.78 -23.34
CA ILE A 110 -14.72 7.61 -22.50
C ILE A 110 -15.03 8.01 -21.05
N PHE A 111 -15.72 9.13 -20.84
CA PHE A 111 -16.13 9.55 -19.49
C PHE A 111 -17.04 8.53 -18.81
N ALA A 112 -18.01 7.95 -19.53
CA ALA A 112 -18.90 6.94 -18.98
C ALA A 112 -18.11 5.69 -18.52
N ILE A 113 -17.15 5.23 -19.32
CA ILE A 113 -16.28 4.11 -18.96
C ILE A 113 -15.43 4.44 -17.73
N LEU A 114 -14.83 5.64 -17.68
CA LEU A 114 -14.04 6.08 -16.54
C LEU A 114 -14.87 6.18 -15.25
N ILE A 115 -16.11 6.71 -15.33
CA ILE A 115 -17.01 6.80 -14.18
C ILE A 115 -17.35 5.41 -13.63
N ILE A 116 -17.59 4.42 -14.50
CA ILE A 116 -17.88 3.04 -14.07
C ILE A 116 -16.68 2.44 -13.33
N LEU A 117 -15.46 2.63 -13.83
CA LEU A 117 -14.24 2.16 -13.18
C LEU A 117 -14.03 2.82 -11.80
N ILE A 118 -14.24 4.14 -11.72
CA ILE A 118 -14.12 4.90 -10.46
C ILE A 118 -15.16 4.43 -9.44
N LEU A 119 -16.43 4.28 -9.86
CA LEU A 119 -17.50 3.82 -8.96
C LEU A 119 -17.25 2.40 -8.45
N SER A 120 -16.71 1.51 -9.28
CA SER A 120 -16.32 0.15 -8.87
C SER A 120 -15.21 0.17 -7.82
N GLY A 121 -14.13 0.92 -8.04
CA GLY A 121 -13.04 1.07 -7.07
C GLY A 121 -13.50 1.70 -5.77
N PHE A 122 -14.37 2.71 -5.83
CA PHE A 122 -14.90 3.39 -4.65
C PHE A 122 -15.82 2.50 -3.80
N ARG A 123 -16.58 1.58 -4.40
CA ARG A 123 -17.38 0.60 -3.65
C ARG A 123 -16.51 -0.37 -2.86
N SER A 124 -15.44 -0.88 -3.46
CA SER A 124 -14.49 -1.78 -2.80
C SER A 124 -13.77 -1.08 -1.63
N PHE A 125 -13.35 0.17 -1.82
CA PHE A 125 -12.74 0.97 -0.77
C PHE A 125 -13.68 1.25 0.41
N GLN A 126 -14.95 1.60 0.13
CA GLN A 126 -15.96 1.80 1.19
C GLN A 126 -16.23 0.52 1.98
N ALA A 127 -16.26 -0.64 1.31
CA ALA A 127 -16.42 -1.93 1.98
C ALA A 127 -15.24 -2.23 2.92
N GLN A 128 -14.00 -2.04 2.47
CA GLN A 128 -12.80 -2.28 3.30
C GLN A 128 -12.73 -1.33 4.50
N THR A 129 -12.91 -0.03 4.28
CA THR A 129 -12.92 0.96 5.36
C THR A 129 -14.05 0.73 6.37
N GLY A 130 -15.20 0.23 5.91
CA GLY A 130 -16.30 -0.21 6.75
C GLY A 130 -15.89 -1.36 7.67
N LEU A 131 -15.28 -2.42 7.14
CA LEU A 131 -14.82 -3.56 7.94
C LEU A 131 -13.80 -3.11 9.00
N ASP A 132 -12.77 -2.36 8.61
CA ASP A 132 -11.71 -1.92 9.50
C ASP A 132 -12.24 -1.08 10.67
N LYS A 133 -13.17 -0.15 10.40
CA LYS A 133 -13.79 0.68 11.44
C LYS A 133 -14.57 -0.15 12.46
N ASN A 134 -15.33 -1.14 11.98
CA ASN A 134 -16.09 -2.02 12.86
C ASN A 134 -15.14 -2.88 13.69
N ILE A 135 -14.09 -3.47 13.10
CA ILE A 135 -13.06 -4.23 13.81
C ILE A 135 -12.39 -3.39 14.91
N GLN A 136 -11.98 -2.16 14.60
CA GLN A 136 -11.38 -1.25 15.57
C GLN A 136 -12.35 -0.92 16.72
N SER A 137 -13.61 -0.61 16.41
CA SER A 137 -14.61 -0.28 17.42
C SER A 137 -14.92 -1.50 18.31
N SER A 138 -15.06 -2.68 17.73
CA SER A 138 -15.30 -3.95 18.44
C SER A 138 -14.14 -4.31 19.37
N THR A 139 -12.90 -4.24 18.87
CA THR A 139 -11.72 -4.49 19.71
C THR A 139 -11.55 -3.46 20.82
N GLN A 140 -11.86 -2.18 20.57
CA GLN A 140 -11.86 -1.15 21.60
C GLN A 140 -12.91 -1.43 22.68
N LEU A 141 -14.13 -1.82 22.32
CA LEU A 141 -15.19 -2.13 23.28
C LEU A 141 -14.84 -3.35 24.14
N LEU A 142 -14.30 -4.41 23.54
CA LEU A 142 -13.81 -5.60 24.25
C LEU A 142 -12.69 -5.25 25.24
N ARG A 143 -11.70 -4.45 24.79
CA ARG A 143 -10.61 -3.98 25.66
C ARG A 143 -11.12 -3.09 26.78
N LEU A 144 -12.13 -2.26 26.52
CA LEU A 144 -12.77 -1.42 27.53
C LEU A 144 -13.46 -2.27 28.59
N ALA A 145 -14.23 -3.29 28.20
CA ALA A 145 -14.86 -4.23 29.13
C ALA A 145 -13.82 -4.92 30.03
N ARG A 146 -12.75 -5.44 29.43
CA ARG A 146 -11.63 -6.03 30.17
C ARG A 146 -11.00 -5.04 31.14
N ASN A 147 -10.73 -3.81 30.72
CA ASN A 147 -10.15 -2.77 31.58
C ASN A 147 -11.06 -2.41 32.76
N TYR A 148 -12.38 -2.35 32.55
CA TYR A 148 -13.33 -2.17 33.64
C TYR A 148 -13.34 -3.35 34.62
N ALA A 149 -13.21 -4.59 34.14
CA ALA A 149 -13.05 -5.76 34.99
C ALA A 149 -11.74 -5.73 35.80
N ILE A 150 -10.61 -5.39 35.18
CA ILE A 150 -9.29 -5.30 35.85
C ILE A 150 -9.30 -4.21 36.94
N SER A 151 -9.84 -3.04 36.62
CA SER A 151 -10.01 -1.95 37.59
C SER A 151 -11.09 -2.24 38.64
N SER A 152 -11.79 -3.38 38.53
CA SER A 152 -12.90 -3.79 39.39
C SER A 152 -13.91 -2.65 39.54
N LYS A 153 -14.20 -1.96 38.43
CA LYS A 153 -15.15 -0.85 38.40
C LYS A 153 -16.49 -1.32 38.97
N ASN A 154 -17.10 -0.50 39.85
CA ASN A 154 -18.33 -0.83 40.58
C ASN A 154 -18.30 -2.14 41.38
N ASN A 155 -17.12 -2.71 41.62
CA ASN A 155 -16.92 -4.01 42.27
C ASN A 155 -17.62 -5.18 41.56
N GLN A 156 -17.80 -5.08 40.24
CA GLN A 156 -18.44 -6.10 39.40
C GLN A 156 -17.52 -6.56 38.26
N PRO A 157 -17.64 -7.81 37.80
CA PRO A 157 -17.09 -8.19 36.50
C PRO A 157 -17.73 -7.34 35.40
N HIS A 158 -17.05 -7.21 34.28
CA HIS A 158 -17.57 -6.52 33.10
C HIS A 158 -17.49 -7.46 31.92
N SER A 159 -18.54 -7.46 31.11
CA SER A 159 -18.75 -8.49 30.11
C SER A 159 -19.22 -7.87 28.80
N VAL A 160 -19.10 -8.64 27.73
CA VAL A 160 -19.57 -8.25 26.40
C VAL A 160 -20.59 -9.26 25.91
N HIS A 161 -21.75 -8.76 25.51
CA HIS A 161 -22.80 -9.50 24.82
C HIS A 161 -22.70 -9.26 23.33
N ILE A 162 -22.83 -10.33 22.55
CA ILE A 162 -22.75 -10.31 21.11
C ILE A 162 -24.11 -10.71 20.55
N GLU A 163 -24.66 -9.87 19.70
CA GLU A 163 -25.90 -10.16 19.01
C GLU A 163 -25.81 -9.72 17.54
N ASN A 164 -26.84 -10.05 16.77
CA ASN A 164 -26.81 -9.77 15.35
C ASN A 164 -26.79 -8.26 15.09
N GLY A 165 -25.66 -7.75 14.59
CA GLY A 165 -25.51 -6.35 14.22
C GLY A 165 -25.06 -5.42 15.35
N GLN A 166 -24.85 -5.90 16.58
CA GLN A 166 -24.28 -5.07 17.65
C GLN A 166 -23.46 -5.87 18.67
N ILE A 167 -22.55 -5.17 19.33
CA ILE A 167 -21.73 -5.69 20.43
C ILE A 167 -21.95 -4.75 21.61
N VAL A 168 -22.31 -5.30 22.77
CA VAL A 168 -22.78 -4.54 23.93
C VAL A 168 -21.94 -4.87 25.16
N LEU A 169 -21.28 -3.87 25.72
CA LEU A 169 -20.64 -3.94 27.03
C LEU A 169 -21.71 -3.78 28.12
N PHE A 170 -21.68 -4.66 29.11
CA PHE A 170 -22.57 -4.61 30.27
C PHE A 170 -21.83 -4.95 31.57
N GLU A 171 -22.42 -4.57 32.71
CA GLU A 171 -21.89 -4.85 34.04
C GLU A 171 -22.46 -6.17 34.57
N GLY A 172 -21.60 -7.01 35.16
CA GLY A 172 -21.98 -8.33 35.68
C GLY A 172 -21.71 -9.48 34.71
N THR A 173 -22.29 -10.65 34.98
CA THR A 173 -22.10 -11.90 34.21
C THR A 173 -23.31 -12.32 33.38
N THR A 174 -24.42 -11.57 33.45
CA THR A 174 -25.66 -11.88 32.73
C THR A 174 -26.17 -10.63 32.04
N TYR A 175 -26.34 -10.71 30.73
CA TYR A 175 -26.83 -9.57 29.95
C TYR A 175 -28.32 -9.31 30.22
N THR A 176 -28.69 -8.03 30.31
CA THR A 176 -30.09 -7.58 30.35
C THR A 176 -30.25 -6.37 29.45
N ALA A 177 -31.01 -6.50 28.37
CA ALA A 177 -31.15 -5.46 27.34
C ALA A 177 -31.72 -4.13 27.87
N ALA A 178 -32.57 -4.18 28.90
CA ALA A 178 -33.19 -2.99 29.50
C ALA A 178 -32.25 -2.17 30.42
N ASN A 179 -31.03 -2.64 30.68
CA ASN A 179 -30.10 -1.95 31.57
C ASN A 179 -29.54 -0.68 30.90
N THR A 180 -29.71 0.47 31.54
CA THR A 180 -29.26 1.78 31.02
C THR A 180 -27.75 1.98 31.09
N SER A 181 -27.03 1.16 31.86
CA SER A 181 -25.56 1.17 31.91
C SER A 181 -24.91 0.48 30.70
N ASN A 182 -25.70 -0.20 29.85
CA ASN A 182 -25.19 -0.88 28.67
C ASN A 182 -24.55 0.11 27.69
N GLN A 183 -23.37 -0.24 27.17
CA GLN A 183 -22.66 0.54 26.17
C GLN A 183 -22.45 -0.31 24.92
N GLY A 184 -23.23 -0.03 23.87
CA GLY A 184 -23.20 -0.79 22.62
C GLY A 184 -22.55 -0.05 21.47
N ILE A 185 -22.00 -0.83 20.53
CA ILE A 185 -21.66 -0.37 19.18
C ILE A 185 -22.53 -1.11 18.17
N ASN A 186 -23.04 -0.38 17.18
CA ASN A 186 -23.75 -0.97 16.05
C ASN A 186 -22.76 -1.24 14.92
N LEU A 187 -22.89 -2.41 14.29
CA LEU A 187 -22.16 -2.75 13.09
C LEU A 187 -22.78 -2.00 11.91
N THR A 188 -21.94 -1.30 11.16
CA THR A 188 -22.38 -0.42 10.05
C THR A 188 -21.69 -0.78 8.75
N ASN A 189 -22.13 -0.18 7.63
CA ASN A 189 -21.51 -0.35 6.31
C ASN A 189 -21.50 -1.80 5.80
N GLY A 190 -22.59 -2.53 6.02
CA GLY A 190 -22.72 -3.91 5.52
C GLY A 190 -21.75 -4.88 6.18
N VAL A 191 -21.41 -4.69 7.45
CA VAL A 191 -20.63 -5.66 8.24
C VAL A 191 -21.56 -6.46 9.13
N ALA A 192 -21.34 -7.77 9.20
CA ALA A 192 -22.04 -8.67 10.10
C ALA A 192 -21.04 -9.56 10.86
N ILE A 193 -21.50 -10.12 11.98
CA ILE A 193 -20.81 -11.20 12.68
C ILE A 193 -21.30 -12.50 12.07
N ASP A 194 -20.47 -13.16 11.27
CA ASP A 194 -20.86 -14.34 10.51
C ASP A 194 -20.40 -15.65 11.16
N GLN A 195 -19.48 -15.58 12.14
CA GLN A 195 -19.06 -16.71 12.94
C GLN A 195 -18.68 -16.31 14.36
N ILE A 196 -19.15 -17.09 15.34
CA ILE A 196 -18.75 -17.02 16.75
C ILE A 196 -18.23 -18.40 17.14
N ASN A 197 -17.02 -18.47 17.66
CA ASN A 197 -16.41 -19.69 18.17
C ASN A 197 -15.75 -19.39 19.51
N LEU A 198 -16.55 -19.44 20.57
CA LEU A 198 -16.14 -19.15 21.94
C LEU A 198 -16.30 -20.39 22.82
N ASN A 199 -15.49 -20.51 23.86
CA ASN A 199 -15.65 -21.51 24.90
C ASN A 199 -16.83 -21.13 25.84
N PRO A 200 -17.51 -22.12 26.46
CA PRO A 200 -17.36 -23.57 26.26
C PRO A 200 -18.13 -24.11 25.04
N THR A 201 -18.96 -23.29 24.39
CA THR A 201 -19.82 -23.70 23.27
C THR A 201 -19.84 -22.65 22.17
N SER A 202 -19.86 -23.06 20.91
CA SER A 202 -19.92 -22.12 19.77
C SER A 202 -21.21 -21.27 19.69
N SER A 203 -22.21 -21.57 20.52
CA SER A 203 -23.42 -20.74 20.69
C SER A 203 -23.31 -19.69 21.80
N THR A 204 -22.20 -19.67 22.54
CA THR A 204 -21.95 -18.67 23.58
C THR A 204 -21.81 -17.29 22.92
N THR A 205 -22.63 -16.35 23.37
CA THR A 205 -22.63 -14.95 22.90
C THR A 205 -22.12 -13.97 23.94
N GLU A 206 -21.75 -14.43 25.12
CA GLU A 206 -21.26 -13.61 26.22
C GLU A 206 -19.78 -13.90 26.47
N ILE A 207 -18.99 -12.83 26.59
CA ILE A 207 -17.58 -12.89 26.99
C ILE A 207 -17.48 -12.23 28.36
N ILE A 208 -17.24 -13.05 29.38
CA ILE A 208 -17.19 -12.59 30.78
C ILE A 208 -15.73 -12.36 31.16
N PHE A 209 -15.38 -11.13 31.54
CA PHE A 209 -14.06 -10.82 32.09
C PHE A 209 -14.10 -10.80 33.61
N GLU A 210 -13.26 -11.65 34.21
CA GLU A 210 -13.13 -11.76 35.65
C GLU A 210 -12.59 -10.47 36.26
N LYS A 211 -13.16 -10.09 37.41
CA LYS A 211 -12.70 -8.91 38.14
C LYS A 211 -11.24 -9.07 38.55
N THR A 212 -10.52 -7.95 38.67
CA THR A 212 -9.11 -7.79 39.09
C THR A 212 -8.05 -8.47 38.22
N THR A 213 -8.41 -9.50 37.46
CA THR A 213 -7.51 -10.28 36.61
C THR A 213 -7.73 -9.99 35.13
N GLY A 214 -8.98 -9.71 34.74
CA GLY A 214 -9.37 -9.51 33.35
C GLY A 214 -9.24 -10.76 32.49
N THR A 215 -9.13 -11.95 33.08
CA THR A 215 -9.12 -13.23 32.36
C THR A 215 -10.54 -13.63 31.95
N THR A 216 -10.67 -14.55 31.00
CA THR A 216 -11.98 -15.06 30.59
C THR A 216 -11.92 -16.56 30.35
N ALA A 217 -13.00 -17.27 30.67
CA ALA A 217 -13.22 -18.66 30.28
C ALA A 217 -13.97 -18.77 28.94
N ASN A 218 -14.41 -17.63 28.38
CA ASN A 218 -15.09 -17.52 27.10
C ASN A 218 -14.11 -17.05 26.02
N ASP A 219 -12.95 -17.71 25.96
CA ASP A 219 -11.92 -17.45 24.96
C ASP A 219 -12.26 -18.12 23.61
N GLY A 220 -11.60 -17.69 22.55
CA GLY A 220 -11.82 -18.16 21.19
C GLY A 220 -11.72 -17.01 20.18
N TYR A 221 -12.65 -16.96 19.22
CA TYR A 221 -12.69 -15.89 18.24
C TYR A 221 -14.10 -15.56 17.75
N ILE A 222 -14.23 -14.35 17.23
CA ILE A 222 -15.37 -13.91 16.42
C ILE A 222 -14.88 -13.48 15.04
N ARG A 223 -15.68 -13.74 14.01
CA ARG A 223 -15.42 -13.29 12.64
C ARG A 223 -16.42 -12.21 12.27
N LEU A 224 -15.89 -11.09 11.80
CA LEU A 224 -16.68 -10.04 11.15
C LEU A 224 -16.39 -10.11 9.66
N SER A 225 -17.44 -10.02 8.84
CA SER A 225 -17.33 -10.08 7.39
C SER A 225 -18.21 -9.04 6.72
N GLN A 226 -17.87 -8.67 5.49
CA GLN A 226 -18.75 -7.90 4.62
C GLN A 226 -19.94 -8.77 4.17
N THR A 227 -21.16 -8.24 4.23
CA THR A 227 -22.40 -8.94 3.84
C THR A 227 -22.47 -9.17 2.34
N ASN A 228 -21.84 -8.31 1.55
CA ASN A 228 -21.85 -8.40 0.09
C ASN A 228 -20.70 -9.28 -0.46
N ASP A 229 -19.64 -9.48 0.33
CA ASP A 229 -18.50 -10.31 -0.02
C ASP A 229 -17.88 -10.92 1.25
N PRO A 230 -18.35 -12.11 1.69
CA PRO A 230 -17.85 -12.76 2.89
C PRO A 230 -16.36 -13.13 2.85
N SER A 231 -15.70 -13.06 1.68
CA SER A 231 -14.24 -13.25 1.60
C SER A 231 -13.46 -12.09 2.22
N GLN A 232 -14.07 -10.90 2.29
CA GLN A 232 -13.57 -9.76 3.05
C GLN A 232 -14.00 -9.92 4.51
N ASN A 233 -13.13 -10.54 5.30
CA ASN A 233 -13.39 -10.83 6.71
C ASN A 233 -12.14 -10.64 7.55
N GLN A 234 -12.34 -10.53 8.86
CA GLN A 234 -11.27 -10.44 9.84
C GLN A 234 -11.70 -11.14 11.12
N LEU A 235 -10.76 -11.89 11.72
CA LEU A 235 -10.94 -12.54 13.01
C LEU A 235 -10.48 -11.62 14.14
N ILE A 236 -11.27 -11.58 15.21
CA ILE A 236 -10.90 -11.01 16.50
C ILE A 236 -10.76 -12.18 17.46
N TYR A 237 -9.56 -12.38 17.97
CA TYR A 237 -9.23 -13.40 18.94
C TYR A 237 -9.34 -12.85 20.36
N ILE A 238 -9.91 -13.67 21.24
CA ILE A 238 -9.99 -13.43 22.68
C ILE A 238 -9.24 -14.58 23.34
N GLU A 239 -8.15 -14.28 24.04
CA GLU A 239 -7.36 -15.31 24.73
C GLU A 239 -7.89 -15.62 26.13
N PRO A 240 -7.52 -16.77 26.73
CA PRO A 240 -7.83 -17.06 28.15
C PRO A 240 -7.29 -16.00 29.12
N SER A 241 -6.20 -15.33 28.75
CA SER A 241 -5.62 -14.18 29.47
C SER A 241 -6.51 -12.92 29.45
N GLY A 242 -7.59 -12.97 28.65
CA GLY A 242 -8.45 -11.86 28.28
C GLY A 242 -7.83 -10.86 27.31
N GLN A 243 -6.66 -11.16 26.75
CA GLN A 243 -6.05 -10.33 25.71
C GLN A 243 -6.89 -10.41 24.42
N ILE A 244 -6.96 -9.28 23.69
CA ILE A 244 -7.75 -9.14 22.46
C ILE A 244 -6.83 -8.73 21.32
N ASP A 245 -6.72 -9.60 20.31
CA ASP A 245 -5.82 -9.47 19.17
C ASP A 245 -6.49 -9.82 17.83
N LEU A 246 -5.88 -9.38 16.73
CA LEU A 246 -6.35 -9.64 15.37
C LEU A 246 -5.63 -10.81 14.69
N ILE A 247 -4.65 -11.38 15.38
CA ILE A 247 -3.86 -12.54 15.01
C ILE A 247 -3.94 -13.51 16.18
N SER A 248 -4.06 -14.80 15.91
CA SER A 248 -4.04 -15.82 16.96
C SER A 248 -2.74 -15.65 17.74
N GLY A 249 -2.85 -15.49 19.06
CA GLY A 249 -1.69 -15.59 19.94
C GLY A 249 -0.99 -16.93 19.77
N PRO A 250 0.29 -17.03 20.18
CA PRO A 250 0.98 -18.31 20.21
C PRO A 250 0.13 -19.27 21.03
N ILE A 251 -0.32 -20.36 20.40
CA ILE A 251 -0.97 -21.46 21.12
C ILE A 251 -0.02 -21.82 22.25
N ALA A 252 -0.49 -21.68 23.49
CA ALA A 252 0.27 -22.09 24.65
C ALA A 252 0.59 -23.57 24.47
N THR A 253 1.80 -23.87 23.97
CA THR A 253 2.30 -25.23 23.98
C THR A 253 2.30 -25.63 25.43
N THR A 254 1.64 -26.73 25.76
CA THR A 254 1.54 -27.29 27.12
C THR A 254 2.90 -27.49 27.81
N SER A 255 4.00 -27.34 27.06
CA SER A 255 5.32 -26.99 27.57
C SER A 255 5.42 -25.49 27.87
N ARG A 256 5.00 -25.08 29.07
CA ARG A 256 5.60 -23.92 29.78
C ARG A 256 7.09 -23.92 29.50
N GLN A 257 7.70 -22.81 29.09
CA GLN A 257 9.16 -22.71 29.04
C GLN A 257 9.68 -22.91 30.46
N ILE A 258 10.21 -24.11 30.67
CA ILE A 258 10.78 -24.60 31.91
C ILE A 258 12.16 -24.00 32.07
N ASP A 259 12.54 -23.63 33.31
CA ASP A 259 13.91 -23.26 33.72
C ASP A 259 14.87 -24.44 33.46
N SER A 260 15.19 -24.63 32.17
CA SER A 260 16.21 -25.55 31.70
C SER A 260 17.52 -24.78 31.78
N ARG A 261 18.21 -24.94 32.91
CA ARG A 261 19.58 -24.43 32.98
C ARG A 261 20.42 -25.25 32.03
N HIS A 262 21.00 -24.57 31.05
CA HIS A 262 22.05 -25.13 30.22
C HIS A 262 23.36 -24.46 30.58
N ILE A 263 24.44 -25.23 30.48
CA ILE A 263 25.80 -24.69 30.59
C ILE A 263 26.55 -25.04 29.32
N HIS A 264 27.29 -24.07 28.81
CA HIS A 264 28.24 -24.28 27.72
C HIS A 264 29.63 -24.49 28.30
N VAL A 265 30.29 -25.56 27.87
CA VAL A 265 31.68 -25.87 28.22
C VAL A 265 32.46 -25.94 26.92
N ILE A 266 33.45 -25.07 26.78
CA ILE A 266 34.33 -25.07 25.62
C ILE A 266 35.53 -25.97 25.95
N LEU A 267 35.73 -27.01 25.14
CA LEU A 267 36.93 -27.81 25.18
C LEU A 267 37.92 -27.29 24.15
N THR A 268 39.11 -26.91 24.62
CA THR A 268 40.22 -26.39 23.83
C THR A 268 41.10 -27.48 23.23
N ARG A 269 40.73 -28.76 23.43
CA ARG A 269 41.40 -29.92 22.83
C ARG A 269 40.46 -30.61 21.84
N PRO A 270 41.00 -31.24 20.79
CA PRO A 270 40.19 -32.08 19.92
C PRO A 270 39.70 -33.34 20.67
N ILE A 271 38.54 -33.84 20.26
CA ILE A 271 37.94 -35.10 20.72
C ILE A 271 38.13 -36.16 19.64
N LEU A 272 38.71 -37.30 20.02
CA LEU A 272 38.77 -38.50 19.18
C LEU A 272 37.44 -39.25 19.26
N THR A 273 36.50 -38.87 18.39
CA THR A 273 35.11 -39.34 18.42
C THR A 273 34.94 -40.86 18.30
N ALA A 274 35.93 -41.56 17.73
CA ALA A 274 35.91 -43.01 17.56
C ALA A 274 36.29 -43.81 18.82
N SER A 275 36.95 -43.20 19.80
CA SER A 275 37.52 -43.91 20.96
C SER A 275 37.24 -43.27 22.31
N GLU A 276 36.93 -41.98 22.35
CA GLU A 276 36.61 -41.29 23.60
C GLU A 276 35.17 -41.58 24.07
N LYS A 277 34.98 -41.52 25.39
CA LYS A 277 33.70 -41.71 26.07
C LYS A 277 33.48 -40.57 27.06
N ILE A 278 32.22 -40.25 27.32
CA ILE A 278 31.82 -39.27 28.34
C ILE A 278 31.36 -40.05 29.57
N TYR A 279 31.86 -39.68 30.75
CA TYR A 279 31.54 -40.33 32.01
C TYR A 279 30.76 -39.37 32.90
N LEU A 280 29.62 -39.81 33.43
CA LEU A 280 28.83 -39.01 34.37
C LEU A 280 29.04 -39.54 35.78
N TYR A 281 29.45 -38.65 36.68
CA TYR A 281 29.65 -38.89 38.09
C TYR A 281 28.63 -38.09 38.89
N PHE A 282 27.83 -38.77 39.72
CA PHE A 282 26.86 -38.12 40.59
C PHE A 282 27.25 -38.21 42.06
N ASP A 283 26.89 -37.18 42.84
CA ASP A 283 27.09 -37.13 44.29
C ASP A 283 28.54 -37.43 44.71
N ASN A 284 29.51 -36.95 43.91
CA ASN A 284 30.95 -37.17 44.10
C ASN A 284 31.38 -38.64 44.12
N ALA A 285 30.65 -39.53 43.45
CA ALA A 285 31.06 -40.92 43.33
C ALA A 285 32.42 -41.08 42.64
N THR A 286 33.14 -42.13 43.03
CA THR A 286 34.46 -42.50 42.48
C THR A 286 34.36 -43.35 41.21
N THR A 287 33.20 -43.93 40.94
CA THR A 287 32.90 -44.72 39.73
C THR A 287 31.83 -44.02 38.92
N SER A 288 31.96 -44.00 37.59
CA SER A 288 30.95 -43.43 36.69
C SER A 288 29.64 -44.20 36.78
N GLN A 289 28.53 -43.51 37.03
CA GLN A 289 27.20 -44.13 37.04
C GLN A 289 26.56 -44.19 35.65
N GLN A 290 27.06 -43.41 34.69
CA GLN A 290 26.69 -43.52 33.29
C GLN A 290 27.92 -43.30 32.42
N THR A 291 28.09 -44.16 31.42
CA THR A 291 29.12 -44.01 30.38
C THR A 291 28.43 -43.86 29.03
N ILE A 292 28.80 -42.82 28.30
CA ILE A 292 28.26 -42.51 26.98
C ILE A 292 29.38 -42.73 25.96
N ASP A 293 29.16 -43.67 25.07
CA ASP A 293 30.06 -43.91 23.95
C ASP A 293 29.84 -42.82 22.89
N ILE A 294 30.88 -42.04 22.58
CA ILE A 294 30.73 -40.92 21.64
C ILE A 294 30.40 -41.46 20.25
N ALA A 295 31.05 -42.54 19.82
CA ALA A 295 30.93 -43.05 18.47
C ALA A 295 29.49 -43.45 18.10
N THR A 296 28.72 -43.95 19.08
CA THR A 296 27.33 -44.39 18.88
C THR A 296 26.30 -43.27 19.09
N ASN A 297 26.72 -42.11 19.58
CA ASN A 297 25.86 -40.95 19.85
C ASN A 297 26.24 -39.74 18.98
N LEU A 298 26.84 -39.99 17.81
CA LEU A 298 27.05 -38.98 16.78
C LEU A 298 25.81 -38.88 15.88
N SER A 299 25.27 -37.68 15.76
CA SER A 299 24.18 -37.34 14.84
C SER A 299 24.54 -36.04 14.11
N GLY A 300 24.54 -36.05 12.78
CA GLY A 300 24.83 -34.86 11.99
C GLY A 300 26.23 -34.25 12.19
N GLY A 301 27.22 -35.06 12.58
CA GLY A 301 28.58 -34.59 12.88
C GLY A 301 28.74 -33.95 14.26
N GLN A 302 27.73 -34.04 15.11
CA GLN A 302 27.72 -33.56 16.48
C GLN A 302 27.44 -34.70 17.45
N ILE A 303 27.88 -34.57 18.70
CA ILE A 303 27.49 -35.47 19.78
C ILE A 303 26.10 -35.04 20.23
N ASP A 304 25.14 -35.97 20.32
CA ASP A 304 23.82 -35.74 20.94
C ASP A 304 23.37 -37.00 21.69
N TRP A 305 23.26 -36.88 23.00
CA TRP A 305 22.79 -37.93 23.90
C TRP A 305 21.76 -37.36 24.86
N SER A 306 20.71 -38.15 25.11
CA SER A 306 19.77 -37.87 26.19
C SER A 306 19.41 -39.16 26.91
N GLY A 307 19.23 -39.08 28.23
CA GLY A 307 18.89 -40.25 29.01
C GLY A 307 18.53 -39.94 30.46
N THR A 308 17.99 -40.97 31.11
CA THR A 308 17.67 -40.97 32.54
C THR A 308 18.67 -41.84 33.28
N VAL A 309 19.32 -41.28 34.30
CA VAL A 309 20.24 -42.02 35.18
C VAL A 309 19.63 -42.10 36.56
N SER A 310 19.36 -43.31 37.06
CA SER A 310 18.79 -43.49 38.40
C SER A 310 19.90 -43.53 39.45
N ILE A 311 19.89 -42.58 40.38
CA ILE A 311 20.88 -42.45 41.45
C ILE A 311 20.19 -42.67 42.79
N ASN A 312 20.45 -43.80 43.45
CA ASN A 312 19.82 -44.17 44.72
C ASN A 312 18.28 -44.12 44.67
N GLY A 313 17.69 -44.59 43.57
CA GLY A 313 16.24 -44.61 43.36
C GLY A 313 15.61 -43.25 43.01
N GLN A 314 16.44 -42.26 42.63
CA GLN A 314 16.00 -40.96 42.14
C GLN A 314 16.51 -40.73 40.72
N ASP A 315 15.59 -40.56 39.78
CA ASP A 315 15.92 -40.39 38.37
C ASP A 315 16.46 -38.99 38.06
N GLN A 316 17.53 -38.93 37.26
CA GLN A 316 18.16 -37.71 36.78
C GLN A 316 18.06 -37.65 35.26
N GLN A 317 17.33 -36.68 34.72
CA GLN A 317 17.18 -36.50 33.27
C GLN A 317 18.21 -35.53 32.71
N ILE A 318 19.08 -36.00 31.82
CA ILE A 318 20.18 -35.20 31.27
C ILE A 318 20.13 -35.27 29.75
N ARG A 319 20.37 -34.13 29.10
CA ARG A 319 20.75 -34.07 27.69
C ARG A 319 22.12 -33.41 27.53
N LEU A 320 22.96 -34.03 26.72
CA LEU A 320 24.31 -33.60 26.37
C LEU A 320 24.38 -33.51 24.87
N HIS A 321 24.70 -32.33 24.34
CA HIS A 321 24.94 -32.21 22.91
C HIS A 321 26.05 -31.21 22.61
N THR A 322 26.52 -31.15 21.37
CA THR A 322 27.53 -30.17 20.95
C THR A 322 27.01 -29.22 19.88
N HIS A 323 27.23 -27.91 20.00
CA HIS A 323 26.93 -26.95 18.92
C HIS A 323 28.01 -26.90 17.83
N GLY A 324 29.23 -27.29 18.18
CA GLY A 324 30.36 -27.44 17.28
C GLY A 324 31.28 -28.52 17.83
N LEU A 325 31.83 -29.35 16.97
CA LEU A 325 32.70 -30.47 17.32
C LEU A 325 34.01 -30.31 16.54
N ASN A 326 35.10 -30.06 17.26
CA ASN A 326 36.45 -29.87 16.70
C ASN A 326 36.59 -28.75 15.64
N ASP A 327 35.73 -27.72 15.62
CA ASP A 327 35.84 -26.61 14.67
C ASP A 327 35.31 -25.27 15.23
N PRO A 328 36.17 -24.30 15.62
CA PRO A 328 37.59 -24.46 15.94
C PRO A 328 37.83 -25.18 17.28
N ASN A 329 36.80 -25.30 18.11
CA ASN A 329 36.80 -25.98 19.41
C ASN A 329 35.50 -26.78 19.56
N THR A 330 35.47 -27.74 20.48
CA THR A 330 34.20 -28.41 20.82
C THR A 330 33.43 -27.60 21.84
N ILE A 331 32.17 -27.28 21.54
CA ILE A 331 31.26 -26.57 22.45
C ILE A 331 30.25 -27.58 22.97
N PHE A 332 30.43 -28.05 24.21
CA PHE A 332 29.51 -28.94 24.89
C PHE A 332 28.39 -28.16 25.57
N CYS A 333 27.17 -28.65 25.41
CA CYS A 333 25.95 -28.11 25.97
C CYS A 333 25.29 -29.16 26.85
N ILE A 334 25.20 -28.86 28.15
CA ILE A 334 24.61 -29.76 29.14
C ILE A 334 23.30 -29.15 29.62
N HIS A 335 22.19 -29.84 29.38
CA HIS A 335 20.86 -29.43 29.81
C HIS A 335 20.44 -30.22 31.05
N ARG A 336 20.05 -29.49 32.10
CA ARG A 336 19.44 -30.06 33.30
C ARG A 336 18.29 -29.19 33.79
N ASP A 337 17.15 -29.81 34.02
CA ASP A 337 16.00 -29.19 34.68
C ASP A 337 15.99 -29.58 36.16
N ARG A 338 16.00 -28.60 37.07
CA ARG A 338 15.98 -28.83 38.52
C ARG A 338 14.79 -29.64 39.02
N ARG A 339 13.68 -29.70 38.28
CA ARG A 339 12.51 -30.53 38.65
C ARG A 339 12.80 -32.03 38.55
N PHE A 340 13.67 -32.42 37.63
CA PHE A 340 14.06 -33.82 37.37
C PHE A 340 15.51 -34.09 37.74
N ASN A 341 16.22 -33.11 38.32
CA ASN A 341 17.65 -33.19 38.59
C ASN A 341 17.97 -32.55 39.94
N ASN A 342 18.14 -33.39 40.95
CA ASN A 342 18.45 -32.97 42.31
C ASN A 342 19.82 -33.46 42.82
N LYS A 343 20.56 -34.24 42.01
CA LYS A 343 21.90 -34.73 42.34
C LYS A 343 23.00 -33.86 41.74
N SER A 344 24.11 -33.72 42.44
CA SER A 344 25.30 -33.04 41.90
C SER A 344 25.86 -33.86 40.75
N LEU A 345 26.38 -33.19 39.70
CA LEU A 345 26.91 -33.84 38.51
C LEU A 345 28.31 -33.32 38.22
N LYS A 346 29.23 -34.26 37.96
CA LYS A 346 30.56 -34.03 37.41
C LYS A 346 30.67 -34.87 36.13
N ILE A 347 31.24 -34.26 35.08
CA ILE A 347 31.41 -34.85 33.75
C ILE A 347 32.88 -34.89 33.43
#